data_AF-A0A2G6R6J9-F1
#
_entry.id   AF-A0A2G6R6J9-F1
#
_cell.length_a   1.000
_cell.length_b   1.000
_cell.length_c   1.000
_cell.angle_alpha   90.00
_cell.angle_beta   90.00
_cell.angle_gamma   90.00
#
_symmetry.space_group_name_H-M   'P 1'
#
loop_
_entity.id
_entity.type
_entity.pdbx_description
1 polymer ?
#
loop_
_entity_poly.entity_id
_entity_poly.type
_entity_poly.pdbx_seq_one_letter_code
_entity_poly.pdbx_strand_id
1 'polypeptide(L)'
;MIIPTIKTSKIKATTNVVMAFFISIALFSCNGNSVYKDYEKIPDRLWNKDYQTNFEFEIEDTSQRHRVDILIRNAGMYPFSNLWIFIHQTSPDGRTRTDTLECILADDAGKWLGDGMGDIWDNEILWR
;
A
#
# COMPACT_ATOMS: atom_id res chain seq x y z
N MET A 1 69.46 -4.15 -30.38
CA MET A 1 68.65 -5.19 -29.69
C MET A 1 67.91 -4.51 -28.54
N ILE A 2 66.61 -4.79 -28.44
CA ILE A 2 65.55 -4.24 -27.57
C ILE A 2 65.19 -2.76 -27.81
N ILE A 3 63.97 -2.56 -28.34
CA ILE A 3 63.24 -1.29 -28.39
C ILE A 3 62.05 -1.45 -27.43
N PRO A 4 61.91 -0.64 -26.37
CA PRO A 4 60.73 -0.67 -25.53
C PRO A 4 59.58 0.10 -26.20
N THR A 5 58.38 -0.46 -26.17
CA THR A 5 57.15 0.23 -26.58
C THR A 5 56.13 0.20 -25.44
N ILE A 6 55.40 1.31 -25.27
CA ILE A 6 54.25 1.44 -24.38
C ILE A 6 53.00 1.46 -25.25
N LYS A 7 51.98 0.68 -24.88
CA LYS A 7 50.65 0.73 -25.48
C LYS A 7 49.65 1.16 -24.42
N THR A 8 49.04 2.32 -24.61
CA THR A 8 47.86 2.73 -23.84
C THR A 8 46.61 2.41 -24.65
N SER A 9 45.65 1.71 -24.05
CA SER A 9 44.31 1.55 -24.63
C SER A 9 43.38 2.64 -24.09
N LYS A 10 42.57 3.21 -24.98
CA LYS A 10 41.49 4.12 -24.56
C LYS A 10 40.31 3.28 -24.10
N ILE A 11 39.92 3.43 -22.84
CA ILE A 11 38.60 2.98 -22.38
C ILE A 11 37.60 3.97 -22.98
N LYS A 12 36.82 3.53 -23.98
CA LYS A 12 35.70 4.32 -24.51
C LYS A 12 34.56 4.30 -23.49
N ALA A 13 34.50 5.31 -22.63
CA ALA A 13 33.41 5.53 -21.69
C ALA A 13 32.21 6.27 -22.32
N THR A 14 31.86 5.99 -23.57
CA THR A 14 30.83 6.74 -24.30
C THR A 14 29.48 6.02 -24.44
N THR A 15 29.40 4.73 -24.13
CA THR A 15 28.14 3.94 -24.18
C THR A 15 27.50 3.75 -22.79
N ASN A 16 28.28 3.82 -21.70
CA ASN A 16 27.77 3.58 -20.34
C ASN A 16 27.00 4.76 -19.73
N VAL A 17 27.22 6.00 -20.20
CA VAL A 17 26.54 7.19 -19.65
C VAL A 17 25.06 7.21 -20.04
N VAL A 18 24.73 6.82 -21.27
CA VAL A 18 23.33 6.77 -21.74
C VAL A 18 22.55 5.66 -21.01
N MET A 19 23.18 4.50 -20.80
CA MET A 19 22.57 3.42 -20.04
C MET A 19 22.41 3.77 -18.54
N ALA A 20 23.41 4.43 -17.95
CA ALA A 20 23.31 4.94 -16.58
C ALA A 20 22.21 6.02 -16.43
N PHE A 21 22.01 6.87 -17.44
CA PHE A 21 20.94 7.86 -17.47
C PHE A 21 19.55 7.22 -17.60
N PHE A 22 19.41 6.17 -18.41
CA PHE A 22 18.16 5.40 -18.47
C PHE A 22 17.86 4.65 -17.16
N ILE A 23 18.89 4.10 -16.51
CA ILE A 23 18.77 3.46 -15.19
C ILE A 23 18.40 4.49 -14.12
N SER A 24 18.95 5.72 -14.18
CA SER A 24 18.61 6.76 -13.20
C SER A 24 17.16 7.26 -13.35
N ILE A 25 16.62 7.31 -14.57
CA ILE A 25 15.20 7.65 -14.80
C ILE A 25 14.27 6.54 -14.26
N ALA A 26 14.68 5.28 -14.37
CA ALA A 26 13.88 4.15 -13.87
C ALA A 26 13.71 4.15 -12.34
N LEU A 27 14.57 4.85 -11.60
CA LEU A 27 14.49 4.96 -10.13
C LEU A 27 13.49 6.01 -9.64
N PHE A 28 12.92 6.85 -10.51
CA PHE A 28 11.96 7.90 -10.11
C PHE A 28 10.48 7.49 -10.14
N SER A 29 10.15 6.23 -10.44
CA SER A 29 8.76 5.75 -10.42
C SER A 29 8.25 5.40 -9.00
N CYS A 30 8.52 6.25 -8.01
CA CYS A 30 7.90 6.12 -6.70
C CYS A 30 6.52 6.77 -6.75
N ASN A 31 5.50 5.96 -7.00
CA ASN A 31 4.11 6.41 -7.14
C ASN A 31 3.49 6.56 -5.73
N GLY A 32 3.88 7.59 -5.00
CA GLY A 32 3.46 7.87 -3.62
C GLY A 32 2.19 8.71 -3.53
N ASN A 33 1.15 8.39 -4.29
CA ASN A 33 -0.06 9.23 -4.39
C ASN A 33 -1.09 8.98 -3.26
N SER A 34 -0.66 8.41 -2.13
CA SER A 34 -1.51 8.21 -0.95
C SER A 34 -1.50 9.47 -0.09
N VAL A 35 -2.64 10.15 0.00
CA VAL A 35 -2.80 11.37 0.81
C VAL A 35 -2.73 11.06 2.31
N TYR A 36 -3.27 9.91 2.72
CA TYR A 36 -3.27 9.44 4.10
C TYR A 36 -3.27 7.91 4.11
N LYS A 37 -2.46 7.30 4.98
CA LYS A 37 -2.41 5.85 5.20
C LYS A 37 -2.02 5.59 6.64
N ASP A 38 -2.89 4.92 7.38
CA ASP A 38 -2.66 4.60 8.78
C ASP A 38 -3.19 3.20 9.13
N TYR A 39 -2.63 2.60 10.17
CA TYR A 39 -3.03 1.30 10.70
C TYR A 39 -3.16 1.37 12.22
N GLU A 40 -4.37 1.17 12.70
CA GLU A 40 -4.62 1.03 14.13
C GLU A 40 -4.34 -0.41 14.57
N LYS A 41 -3.53 -0.57 15.62
CA LYS A 41 -3.25 -1.89 16.18
C LYS A 41 -4.41 -2.34 17.05
N ILE A 42 -4.97 -3.50 16.72
CA ILE A 42 -6.00 -4.12 17.55
C ILE A 42 -5.36 -4.72 18.82
N PRO A 43 -5.87 -4.39 20.03
CA PRO A 43 -5.40 -4.98 21.28
C PRO A 43 -5.51 -6.51 21.26
N ASP A 44 -4.51 -7.18 21.83
CA ASP A 44 -4.46 -8.65 21.96
C ASP A 44 -4.65 -9.44 20.65
N ARG A 45 -4.54 -8.78 19.49
CA ARG A 45 -4.82 -9.34 18.16
C ARG A 45 -6.23 -9.92 18.02
N LEU A 46 -7.16 -9.47 18.87
CA LEU A 46 -8.55 -9.90 18.87
C LEU A 46 -9.45 -8.68 18.68
N TRP A 47 -10.07 -8.58 17.51
CA TRP A 47 -11.00 -7.48 17.26
C TRP A 47 -12.36 -7.80 17.88
N ASN A 48 -12.62 -7.23 19.05
CA ASN A 48 -13.93 -7.30 19.67
C ASN A 48 -14.90 -6.34 18.96
N LYS A 49 -16.16 -6.75 18.79
CA LYS A 49 -17.22 -5.92 18.18
C LYS A 49 -17.40 -4.55 18.85
N ASP A 50 -17.09 -4.46 20.14
CA ASP A 50 -17.26 -3.24 20.94
C ASP A 50 -16.03 -2.32 20.83
N TYR A 51 -14.96 -2.79 20.16
CA TYR A 51 -13.75 -2.00 19.92
C TYR A 51 -13.88 -1.22 18.61
N GLN A 52 -13.96 0.10 18.74
CA GLN A 52 -14.05 1.04 17.63
C GLN A 52 -12.68 1.66 17.35
N THR A 53 -12.31 1.72 16.07
CA THR A 53 -11.12 2.42 15.60
C THR A 53 -11.53 3.78 15.03
N ASN A 54 -10.79 4.83 15.39
CA ASN A 54 -11.05 6.18 14.93
C ASN A 54 -9.82 6.70 14.18
N PHE A 55 -10.05 7.25 12.99
CA PHE A 55 -9.01 7.86 12.16
C PHE A 55 -9.39 9.31 11.92
N GLU A 56 -8.50 10.23 12.30
CA GLU A 56 -8.69 11.67 12.10
C GLU A 56 -7.57 12.17 11.20
N PHE A 57 -7.94 12.78 10.08
CA PHE A 57 -7.02 13.32 9.09
C PHE A 57 -7.60 14.56 8.44
N GLU A 58 -6.72 15.47 8.03
CA GLU A 58 -7.07 16.70 7.33
C GLU A 58 -6.71 16.58 5.85
N ILE A 59 -7.64 16.91 4.96
CA ILE A 59 -7.40 16.98 3.51
C ILE A 59 -7.24 18.46 3.14
N GLU A 60 -6.02 18.88 2.81
CA GLU A 60 -5.72 20.27 2.44
C GLU A 60 -6.36 20.67 1.09
N ASP A 61 -6.36 19.77 0.10
CA ASP A 61 -6.94 20.01 -1.23
C ASP A 61 -8.28 19.27 -1.41
N THR A 62 -9.37 20.01 -1.32
CA THR A 62 -10.76 19.51 -1.51
C THR A 62 -11.25 19.62 -2.95
N SER A 63 -10.45 20.19 -3.86
CA SER A 63 -10.82 20.37 -5.27
C SER A 63 -10.73 19.08 -6.08
N GLN A 64 -9.96 18.10 -5.57
CA GLN A 64 -9.76 16.80 -6.19
C GLN A 64 -10.65 15.72 -5.55
N ARG A 65 -11.04 14.73 -6.36
CA ARG A 65 -11.72 13.54 -5.84
C ARG A 65 -10.70 12.57 -5.26
N HIS A 66 -10.87 12.22 -3.99
CA HIS A 66 -10.07 11.22 -3.30
C HIS A 66 -10.76 9.87 -3.36
N ARG A 67 -9.99 8.84 -3.69
CA ARG A 67 -10.43 7.44 -3.59
C ARG A 67 -10.12 6.96 -2.18
N VAL A 68 -11.08 6.27 -1.55
CA VAL A 68 -10.89 5.72 -0.21
C VAL A 68 -10.86 4.21 -0.28
N ASP A 69 -9.74 3.64 0.13
CA ASP A 69 -9.51 2.21 0.20
C ASP A 69 -9.42 1.79 1.68
N ILE A 70 -10.13 0.73 2.05
CA ILE A 70 -10.07 0.15 3.40
C ILE A 70 -8.99 -0.92 3.40
N LEU A 71 -8.03 -0.76 4.31
CA LEU A 71 -6.90 -1.67 4.46
C LEU A 71 -7.18 -2.63 5.63
N ILE A 72 -7.32 -3.92 5.33
CA ILE A 72 -7.55 -4.96 6.33
C ILE A 72 -6.40 -5.95 6.29
N ARG A 73 -5.78 -6.14 7.45
CA ARG A 73 -4.77 -7.16 7.68
C ARG A 73 -5.35 -8.29 8.51
N ASN A 74 -5.45 -9.49 7.97
CA ASN A 74 -5.87 -10.68 8.70
C ASN A 74 -4.72 -11.66 8.91
N ALA A 75 -4.73 -12.35 10.05
CA ALA A 75 -3.85 -13.49 10.29
C ALA A 75 -4.51 -14.78 9.78
N GLY A 76 -3.73 -15.82 9.45
CA GLY A 76 -4.28 -17.08 8.94
C GLY A 76 -5.12 -17.86 9.94
N MET A 77 -5.00 -17.53 11.23
CA MET A 77 -5.86 -18.03 12.31
C MET A 77 -7.22 -17.33 12.42
N TYR A 78 -7.50 -16.31 11.60
CA TYR A 78 -8.81 -15.66 11.56
C TYR A 78 -9.86 -16.68 11.06
N PRO A 79 -10.97 -16.89 11.78
CA PRO A 79 -11.85 -18.04 11.53
C PRO A 79 -12.92 -17.82 10.47
N PHE A 80 -13.03 -16.62 9.87
CA PHE A 80 -14.09 -16.27 8.93
C PHE A 80 -13.53 -15.90 7.54
N SER A 81 -14.30 -16.17 6.48
CA SER A 81 -13.93 -15.78 5.12
C SER A 81 -14.24 -14.33 4.78
N ASN A 82 -15.03 -13.65 5.61
CA ASN A 82 -15.39 -12.25 5.46
C ASN A 82 -15.36 -11.49 6.79
N LEU A 83 -15.42 -10.17 6.68
CA LEU A 83 -15.53 -9.24 7.79
C LEU A 83 -16.53 -8.15 7.41
N TRP A 84 -17.53 -7.91 8.26
CA TRP A 84 -18.46 -6.79 8.11
C TRP A 84 -17.98 -5.61 8.94
N ILE A 85 -17.87 -4.44 8.30
CA ILE A 85 -17.50 -3.20 8.98
C ILE A 85 -18.58 -2.13 8.78
N PHE A 86 -18.75 -1.31 9.82
CA PHE A 86 -19.63 -0.16 9.81
C PHE A 86 -18.77 1.09 9.84
N ILE A 87 -18.83 1.87 8.77
CA ILE A 87 -18.00 3.06 8.58
C ILE A 87 -18.86 4.27 8.89
N HIS A 88 -18.46 5.03 9.90
CA HIS A 88 -19.08 6.31 10.26
C HIS A 88 -18.15 7.44 9.82
N GLN A 89 -18.54 8.17 8.77
CA GLN A 89 -17.81 9.34 8.29
C GLN A 89 -18.51 10.60 8.79
N THR A 90 -17.78 11.47 9.49
CA THR A 90 -18.28 12.79 9.88
C THR A 90 -17.57 13.86 9.06
N SER A 91 -18.34 14.63 8.29
CA SER A 91 -17.84 15.74 7.48
C SER A 91 -17.62 17.00 8.35
N PRO A 92 -16.79 17.96 7.91
CA PRO A 92 -16.56 19.21 8.64
C PRO A 92 -17.82 20.05 8.90
N ASP A 93 -18.89 19.84 8.11
CA ASP A 93 -20.20 20.45 8.31
C ASP A 93 -21.03 19.78 9.44
N GLY A 94 -20.45 18.80 10.15
CA GLY A 94 -21.08 18.07 11.24
C GLY A 94 -22.04 16.98 10.79
N ARG A 95 -22.15 16.69 9.49
CA ARG A 95 -23.00 15.60 8.99
C ARG A 95 -22.27 14.27 9.12
N THR A 96 -22.91 13.31 9.78
CA THR A 96 -22.43 11.93 9.85
C THR A 96 -23.17 11.06 8.83
N ARG A 97 -22.41 10.33 8.03
CA ARG A 97 -22.92 9.29 7.13
C ARG A 97 -22.44 7.94 7.64
N THR A 98 -23.31 6.94 7.57
CA THR A 98 -22.98 5.56 7.90
C THR A 98 -23.12 4.70 6.67
N ASP A 99 -22.10 3.91 6.37
CA ASP A 99 -22.15 2.86 5.35
C ASP A 99 -21.71 1.53 5.97
N THR A 100 -22.16 0.43 5.37
CA THR A 100 -21.75 -0.92 5.74
C THR A 100 -20.98 -1.52 4.58
N LEU A 101 -19.81 -2.10 4.85
CA LEU A 101 -18.98 -2.75 3.84
C LEU A 101 -18.76 -4.21 4.24
N GLU A 102 -18.96 -5.11 3.28
CA GLU A 102 -18.52 -6.49 3.38
C GLU A 102 -17.11 -6.62 2.81
N CYS A 103 -16.19 -7.06 3.64
CA CYS A 103 -14.81 -7.32 3.27
C CYS A 103 -14.62 -8.81 3.07
N ILE A 104 -14.56 -9.26 1.82
CA ILE A 104 -14.29 -10.65 1.48
C ILE A 104 -12.78 -10.88 1.61
N LEU A 105 -12.39 -11.77 2.52
CA LEU A 105 -10.99 -12.05 2.86
C LEU A 105 -10.52 -13.41 2.34
N ALA A 106 -11.43 -14.34 2.07
CA ALA A 106 -11.12 -15.65 1.46
C ALA A 106 -12.14 -16.01 0.38
N ASP A 107 -11.73 -16.84 -0.58
CA ASP A 107 -12.63 -17.42 -1.56
C ASP A 107 -13.49 -18.57 -0.99
N ASP A 108 -14.41 -19.10 -1.80
CA ASP A 108 -15.30 -20.21 -1.42
C ASP A 108 -14.55 -21.51 -1.07
N ALA A 109 -13.30 -21.65 -1.50
CA ALA A 109 -12.43 -22.77 -1.16
C ALA A 109 -11.64 -22.53 0.14
N GLY A 110 -11.80 -21.36 0.78
CA GLY A 110 -11.09 -20.96 2.00
C GLY A 110 -9.68 -20.44 1.76
N LYS A 111 -9.31 -20.14 0.51
CA LYS A 111 -8.02 -19.54 0.20
C LYS A 111 -8.08 -18.03 0.47
N TRP A 112 -7.16 -17.56 1.31
CA TRP A 112 -7.01 -16.13 1.59
C TRP A 112 -6.72 -15.31 0.33
N LEU A 113 -7.40 -14.16 0.24
CA LEU A 113 -7.23 -13.12 -0.76
C LEU A 113 -6.20 -12.09 -0.27
N GLY A 114 -5.76 -11.24 -1.20
CA GLY A 114 -4.79 -10.17 -0.91
C GLY A 114 -3.33 -10.64 -0.97
N ASP A 115 -2.44 -9.73 -0.60
CA ASP A 115 -1.00 -9.96 -0.60
C ASP A 115 -0.58 -10.64 0.70
N GLY A 116 -0.13 -11.90 0.60
CA GLY A 116 0.23 -12.73 1.74
C GLY A 116 1.74 -12.83 1.96
N MET A 117 2.18 -12.62 3.21
CA MET A 117 3.55 -12.92 3.64
C MET A 117 3.54 -13.70 4.97
N GLY A 118 3.88 -14.98 4.90
CA GLY A 118 3.87 -15.86 6.06
C GLY A 118 2.44 -16.21 6.48
N ASP A 119 2.04 -15.77 7.67
CA ASP A 119 0.73 -16.04 8.28
C ASP A 119 -0.16 -14.79 8.33
N ILE A 120 0.11 -13.81 7.44
CA ILE A 120 -0.57 -12.53 7.37
C ILE A 120 -0.94 -12.24 5.92
N TRP A 121 -2.16 -11.73 5.72
CA TRP A 121 -2.70 -11.30 4.44
C TRP A 121 -3.18 -9.86 4.53
N ASP A 122 -2.74 -9.04 3.57
CA ASP A 122 -3.14 -7.64 3.41
C ASP A 122 -4.15 -7.50 2.28
N ASN A 123 -5.31 -6.95 2.60
CA ASN A 123 -6.39 -6.69 1.67
C ASN A 123 -6.61 -5.18 1.53
N GLU A 124 -6.65 -4.70 0.28
CA GLU A 124 -7.03 -3.34 -0.07
C GLU A 124 -8.40 -3.39 -0.75
N ILE A 125 -9.42 -2.89 -0.07
CA ILE A 125 -10.82 -2.99 -0.49
C ILE A 125 -11.34 -1.59 -0.79
N LEU A 126 -11.70 -1.36 -2.05
CA LEU A 126 -12.29 -0.10 -2.48
C LEU A 126 -13.63 0.12 -1.77
N TRP A 127 -13.74 1.22 -1.03
CA TRP A 127 -14.99 1.58 -0.36
C TRP A 127 -15.92 2.36 -1.28
N ARG A 128 -15.43 3.45 -1.89
CA ARG A 128 -16.15 4.21 -2.93
C ARG A 128 -15.29 5.25 -3.64
#